data_AF-A0A532DHR5-F1
#
_entry.id   AF-A0A532DHR5-F1
#
_cell.length_a   1.000
_cell.length_b   1.000
_cell.length_c   1.000
_cell.angle_alpha   90.00
_cell.angle_beta   90.00
_cell.angle_gamma   90.00
#
_symmetry.space_group_name_H-M   'P 1'
#
loop_
_entity.id
_entity.type
_entity.pdbx_description
1 polymer ?
#
loop_
_entity_poly.entity_id
_entity_poly.type
_entity_poly.pdbx_seq_one_letter_code
_entity_poly.pdbx_strand_id
1 'polypeptide(L)'
;MATTQLERPGDGGLSARATRALKAVPRAWNRFWRLVSLYMPKRLYARSLIIVIAPMIMLQSVVAFVFMERHWQTVTQRLSQATVRDIAAIIDLIETYPHDADYANVIRIAQDRMQLKVDLLPPDPLPPPGPKPFFSILDEILSSEITRQINRPFWIDTVGNSNIVEVRVQLENKVLRVFVRRSQAYASNTHIFLIWMVGTSLVLLMIAIPFLRNQIRPILTLAEAAESFGKGRPKPRDFRPRGAEEVRRAGFAFIQMRERIERQLEQRTAMLSGVSHDLRT
;
A
#
# COMPACT_ATOMS: atom_id res chain seq x y z
N MET A 1 27.84 62.81 -33.75
CA MET A 1 26.68 61.90 -33.81
C MET A 1 27.20 60.48 -33.69
N ALA A 2 27.10 59.89 -32.50
CA ALA A 2 27.55 58.55 -32.20
C ALA A 2 26.36 57.58 -32.27
N THR A 3 26.45 56.56 -33.10
CA THR A 3 25.47 55.48 -33.23
C THR A 3 25.92 54.29 -32.38
N THR A 4 25.36 54.17 -31.18
CA THR A 4 25.56 53.00 -30.32
C THR A 4 24.60 51.90 -30.77
N GLN A 5 25.13 50.85 -31.41
CA GLN A 5 24.38 49.63 -31.67
C GLN A 5 24.16 48.88 -30.36
N LEU A 6 22.89 48.68 -29.99
CA LEU A 6 22.47 47.81 -28.90
C LEU A 6 22.44 46.35 -29.39
N GLU A 7 23.47 45.61 -29.00
CA GLU A 7 23.57 44.16 -29.12
C GLU A 7 22.47 43.49 -28.26
N ARG A 8 21.58 42.71 -28.89
CA ARG A 8 20.56 41.93 -28.17
C ARG A 8 21.17 40.61 -27.65
N PRO A 9 21.13 40.31 -26.34
CA PRO A 9 21.65 39.05 -25.83
C PRO A 9 20.63 37.91 -26.00
N GLY A 10 20.98 36.96 -26.88
CA GLY A 10 20.87 35.51 -26.63
C GLY A 10 19.52 34.88 -26.25
N ASP A 11 18.66 34.62 -27.24
CA ASP A 11 17.53 33.67 -27.16
C ASP A 11 17.94 32.16 -27.11
N GLY A 12 19.23 31.85 -26.90
CA GLY A 12 19.77 30.49 -26.97
C GLY A 12 19.64 29.63 -25.70
N GLY A 13 19.19 30.20 -24.57
CA GLY A 13 19.25 29.53 -23.26
C GLY A 13 18.06 28.63 -22.92
N LEU A 14 16.84 29.02 -23.32
CA LEU A 14 15.60 28.35 -22.91
C LEU A 14 15.32 27.09 -23.73
N SER A 15 15.57 27.14 -25.05
CA SER A 15 15.44 25.99 -25.95
C SER A 15 16.46 24.89 -25.65
N ALA A 16 17.69 25.26 -25.26
CA ALA A 16 18.74 24.32 -24.87
C ALA A 16 18.46 23.62 -23.53
N ARG A 17 17.82 24.30 -22.57
CA ARG A 17 17.40 23.69 -21.30
C ARG A 17 16.19 22.77 -21.46
N ALA A 18 15.20 23.17 -22.25
CA ALA A 18 14.03 22.35 -22.56
C ALA A 18 14.40 21.06 -23.31
N THR A 19 15.30 21.14 -24.29
CA THR A 19 15.79 19.97 -25.05
C THR A 19 16.67 19.03 -24.21
N ARG A 20 17.42 19.55 -23.23
CA ARG A 20 18.15 18.71 -22.25
C ARG A 20 17.21 18.00 -21.27
N ALA A 21 16.16 18.66 -20.79
CA ALA A 21 15.15 18.05 -19.93
C ALA A 21 14.40 16.92 -20.66
N LEU A 22 13.99 17.15 -21.93
CA LEU A 22 13.35 16.15 -22.78
C LEU A 22 14.25 14.93 -23.10
N LYS A 23 15.58 15.11 -23.19
CA LYS A 23 16.54 14.00 -23.36
C LYS A 23 16.96 13.33 -22.04
N ALA A 24 16.71 13.95 -20.89
CA ALA A 24 17.04 13.39 -19.58
C ALA A 24 15.98 12.38 -19.10
N VAL A 25 14.70 12.61 -19.42
CA VAL A 25 13.59 11.72 -19.06
C VAL A 25 13.77 10.28 -19.58
N PRO A 26 14.12 10.03 -20.87
CA PRO A 26 14.36 8.68 -21.37
C PRO A 26 15.56 7.99 -20.70
N ARG A 27 16.59 8.76 -20.31
CA ARG A 27 17.81 8.21 -19.70
C ARG A 27 17.58 7.83 -18.24
N ALA A 28 16.85 8.62 -17.49
CA ALA A 28 16.44 8.30 -16.11
C ALA A 28 15.52 7.08 -16.11
N TRP A 29 14.57 7.01 -17.05
CA TRP A 29 13.69 5.86 -17.25
C TRP A 29 14.46 4.58 -17.56
N ASN A 30 15.41 4.63 -18.50
CA ASN A 30 16.22 3.47 -18.84
C ASN A 30 17.14 3.02 -17.69
N ARG A 31 17.66 3.96 -16.89
CA ARG A 31 18.44 3.63 -15.68
C ARG A 31 17.59 2.94 -14.61
N PHE A 32 16.37 3.42 -14.39
CA PHE A 32 15.42 2.81 -13.47
C PHE A 32 15.10 1.37 -13.87
N TRP A 33 14.71 1.13 -15.14
CA TRP A 33 14.43 -0.22 -15.64
C TRP A 33 15.65 -1.14 -15.60
N ARG A 34 16.86 -0.59 -15.81
CA ARG A 34 18.10 -1.34 -15.67
C ARG A 34 18.36 -1.75 -14.21
N LEU A 35 18.09 -0.89 -13.24
CA LEU A 35 18.18 -1.20 -11.81
C LEU A 35 17.15 -2.24 -11.37
N VAL A 36 15.92 -2.12 -11.85
CA VAL A 36 14.87 -3.13 -11.64
C VAL A 36 15.27 -4.48 -12.24
N SER A 37 15.88 -4.48 -13.43
CA SER A 37 16.35 -5.72 -14.08
C SER A 37 17.49 -6.41 -13.33
N LEU A 38 18.28 -5.67 -12.54
CA LEU A 38 19.38 -6.22 -11.74
C LEU A 38 18.88 -6.97 -10.50
N TYR A 39 17.77 -6.53 -9.90
CA TYR A 39 17.13 -7.19 -8.77
C TYR A 39 16.10 -8.24 -9.19
N MET A 40 15.81 -8.35 -10.50
CA MET A 40 14.84 -9.30 -11.02
C MET A 40 15.42 -10.73 -11.00
N PRO A 41 14.70 -11.71 -10.44
CA PRO A 41 15.14 -13.10 -10.48
C PRO A 41 15.22 -13.60 -11.93
N LYS A 42 16.27 -14.40 -12.22
CA LYS A 42 16.53 -14.91 -13.58
C LYS A 42 15.50 -15.94 -14.07
N ARG A 43 14.74 -16.56 -13.16
CA ARG A 43 13.71 -17.56 -13.49
C ARG A 43 12.46 -16.87 -14.02
N LEU A 44 11.97 -17.33 -15.18
CA LEU A 44 10.79 -16.77 -15.85
C LEU A 44 9.56 -16.75 -14.94
N TYR A 45 9.32 -17.81 -14.16
CA TYR A 45 8.22 -17.87 -13.20
C TYR A 45 8.30 -16.76 -12.13
N ALA A 46 9.45 -16.58 -11.51
CA ALA A 46 9.64 -15.59 -10.46
C ALA A 46 9.51 -14.16 -11.01
N ARG A 47 10.02 -13.93 -12.22
CA ARG A 47 9.86 -12.65 -12.93
C ARG A 47 8.39 -12.33 -13.19
N SER A 48 7.64 -13.26 -13.76
CA SER A 48 6.22 -13.05 -14.06
C SER A 48 5.37 -12.86 -12.80
N LEU A 49 5.70 -13.56 -11.70
CA LEU A 49 5.03 -13.37 -10.43
C LEU A 49 5.21 -11.93 -9.90
N ILE A 50 6.43 -11.40 -9.94
CA ILE A 50 6.73 -10.02 -9.52
C ILE A 50 6.00 -9.01 -10.41
N ILE A 51 5.92 -9.25 -11.72
CA ILE A 51 5.21 -8.36 -12.66
C ILE A 51 3.72 -8.22 -12.30
N VAL A 52 3.09 -9.25 -11.74
CA VAL A 52 1.69 -9.20 -11.31
C VAL A 52 1.54 -8.66 -9.89
N ILE A 53 2.38 -9.13 -8.95
CA ILE A 53 2.26 -8.79 -7.53
C ILE A 53 2.69 -7.34 -7.26
N ALA A 54 3.78 -6.88 -7.87
CA ALA A 54 4.37 -5.58 -7.51
C ALA A 54 3.44 -4.38 -7.82
N PRO A 55 2.79 -4.30 -8.99
CA PRO A 55 1.83 -3.21 -9.25
C PRO A 55 0.63 -3.27 -8.31
N MET A 56 0.17 -4.48 -7.95
CA MET A 56 -0.94 -4.66 -7.02
C MET A 56 -0.59 -4.12 -5.63
N ILE A 57 0.57 -4.50 -5.10
CA ILE A 57 1.05 -4.00 -3.80
C ILE A 57 1.28 -2.49 -3.86
N MET A 58 1.87 -1.98 -4.94
CA MET A 58 2.07 -0.53 -5.10
C MET A 58 0.75 0.22 -5.09
N LEU A 59 -0.24 -0.24 -5.85
CA LEU A 59 -1.56 0.36 -5.89
C LEU A 59 -2.23 0.29 -4.51
N GLN A 60 -2.17 -0.86 -3.84
CA GLN A 60 -2.71 -1.00 -2.48
C GLN A 60 -2.05 -0.03 -1.51
N SER A 61 -0.73 0.12 -1.55
CA SER A 61 -0.01 1.07 -0.69
C SER A 61 -0.43 2.50 -0.97
N VAL A 62 -0.56 2.89 -2.24
CA VAL A 62 -1.01 4.24 -2.62
C VAL A 62 -2.45 4.48 -2.17
N VAL A 63 -3.36 3.54 -2.43
CA VAL A 63 -4.77 3.66 -2.03
C VAL A 63 -4.91 3.68 -0.52
N ALA A 64 -4.21 2.80 0.20
CA ALA A 64 -4.19 2.78 1.65
C ALA A 64 -3.66 4.12 2.20
N PHE A 65 -2.55 4.63 1.65
CA PHE A 65 -1.99 5.91 2.05
C PHE A 65 -2.94 7.09 1.79
N VAL A 66 -3.49 7.21 0.57
CA VAL A 66 -4.42 8.30 0.22
C VAL A 66 -5.70 8.21 1.03
N PHE A 67 -6.23 7.00 1.24
CA PHE A 67 -7.39 6.80 2.11
C PHE A 67 -7.06 7.23 3.54
N MET A 68 -5.87 6.90 4.04
CA MET A 68 -5.40 7.35 5.34
C MET A 68 -5.33 8.87 5.38
N GLU A 69 -4.52 9.49 4.56
CA GLU A 69 -4.40 10.95 4.53
C GLU A 69 -5.76 11.67 4.44
N ARG A 70 -6.62 11.25 3.50
CA ARG A 70 -7.87 11.95 3.22
C ARG A 70 -8.97 11.69 4.25
N HIS A 71 -9.10 10.45 4.71
CA HIS A 71 -10.05 10.11 5.77
C HIS A 71 -9.68 10.80 7.09
N TRP A 72 -8.38 11.01 7.32
CA TRP A 72 -7.84 11.56 8.55
C TRP A 72 -8.07 13.06 8.66
N GLN A 73 -7.82 13.81 7.58
CA GLN A 73 -8.10 15.24 7.54
C GLN A 73 -9.60 15.56 7.66
N THR A 74 -10.45 14.72 7.05
CA THR A 74 -11.85 15.09 6.89
C THR A 74 -12.71 14.67 8.08
N VAL A 75 -12.52 13.46 8.61
CA VAL A 75 -13.47 12.89 9.58
C VAL A 75 -12.99 13.10 11.01
N THR A 76 -11.77 12.69 11.34
CA THR A 76 -11.23 12.79 12.71
C THR A 76 -11.14 14.24 13.18
N GLN A 77 -10.66 15.16 12.33
CA GLN A 77 -10.58 16.56 12.70
C GLN A 77 -11.96 17.17 12.99
N ARG A 78 -12.96 16.90 12.14
CA ARG A 78 -14.33 17.41 12.35
C ARG A 78 -14.99 16.82 13.59
N LEU A 79 -14.80 15.53 13.83
CA LEU A 79 -15.30 14.82 15.01
C LEU A 79 -14.68 15.34 16.30
N SER A 80 -13.35 15.52 16.33
CA SER A 80 -12.63 16.13 17.44
C SER A 80 -13.07 17.56 17.68
N GLN A 81 -13.17 18.38 16.62
CA GLN A 81 -13.64 19.77 16.71
C GLN A 81 -15.06 19.87 17.29
N ALA A 82 -15.98 19.01 16.85
CA ALA A 82 -17.34 18.97 17.37
C ALA A 82 -17.34 18.56 18.86
N THR A 83 -16.61 17.51 19.21
CA THR A 83 -16.50 17.04 20.60
C THR A 83 -15.93 18.12 21.52
N VAL A 84 -14.84 18.77 21.12
CA VAL A 84 -14.21 19.84 21.92
C VAL A 84 -15.13 21.03 22.06
N ARG A 85 -15.89 21.38 21.01
CA ARG A 85 -16.89 22.44 21.08
C ARG A 85 -18.01 22.11 22.07
N ASP A 86 -18.45 20.86 22.12
CA ASP A 86 -19.43 20.40 23.11
C ASP A 86 -18.87 20.47 24.54
N ILE A 87 -17.60 20.08 24.73
CA ILE A 87 -16.91 20.23 26.03
C ILE A 87 -16.78 21.70 26.42
N ALA A 88 -16.39 22.58 25.49
CA ALA A 88 -16.31 24.01 25.74
C ALA A 88 -17.67 24.59 26.13
N ALA A 89 -18.75 24.21 25.44
CA ALA A 89 -20.10 24.64 25.79
C ALA A 89 -20.54 24.17 27.19
N ILE A 90 -20.11 22.96 27.61
CA ILE A 90 -20.35 22.47 28.99
C ILE A 90 -19.57 23.31 30.00
N ILE A 91 -18.30 23.64 29.72
CA ILE A 91 -17.48 24.50 30.58
C ILE A 91 -18.15 25.88 30.72
N ASP A 92 -18.52 26.50 29.60
CA ASP A 92 -19.20 27.81 29.59
C ASP A 92 -20.50 27.76 30.40
N LEU A 93 -21.27 26.68 30.31
CA LEU A 93 -22.52 26.50 31.06
C LEU A 93 -22.27 26.37 32.58
N ILE A 94 -21.21 25.65 32.98
CA ILE A 94 -20.80 25.49 34.37
C ILE A 94 -20.31 26.82 34.96
N GLU A 95 -19.51 27.58 34.19
CA GLU A 95 -18.94 28.86 34.61
C GLU A 95 -20.00 29.98 34.64
N THR A 96 -20.94 29.99 33.69
CA THR A 96 -22.00 31.01 33.60
C THR A 96 -23.10 30.80 34.64
N TYR A 97 -23.42 29.55 34.99
CA TYR A 97 -24.50 29.21 35.93
C TYR A 97 -23.98 28.41 37.14
N PRO A 98 -23.14 29.01 38.01
CA PRO A 98 -22.50 28.30 39.12
C PRO A 98 -23.43 27.99 40.31
N HIS A 99 -24.69 28.45 40.28
CA HIS A 99 -25.64 28.36 41.39
C HIS A 99 -26.52 27.09 41.39
N ASP A 100 -26.39 26.23 40.39
CA ASP A 100 -27.12 24.95 40.34
C ASP A 100 -26.36 23.95 41.22
N ALA A 101 -26.85 23.68 42.43
CA ALA A 101 -26.09 23.03 43.52
C ALA A 101 -25.36 21.72 43.11
N ASP A 102 -25.95 20.96 42.19
CA ASP A 102 -25.41 19.68 41.70
C ASP A 102 -25.11 19.67 40.19
N TYR A 103 -25.28 20.80 39.48
CA TYR A 103 -25.16 20.87 38.01
C TYR A 103 -25.99 19.79 37.27
N ALA A 104 -27.05 19.28 37.88
CA ALA A 104 -27.83 18.15 37.37
C ALA A 104 -28.39 18.43 35.96
N ASN A 105 -28.80 19.68 35.70
CA ASN A 105 -29.26 20.11 34.38
C ASN A 105 -28.14 20.05 33.33
N VAL A 106 -26.93 20.47 33.69
CA VAL A 106 -25.76 20.43 32.82
C VAL A 106 -25.40 18.98 32.48
N ILE A 107 -25.32 18.12 33.49
CA ILE A 107 -24.99 16.70 33.32
C ILE A 107 -26.04 16.03 32.42
N ARG A 108 -27.33 16.33 32.63
CA ARG A 108 -28.41 15.82 31.79
C ARG A 108 -28.30 16.30 30.34
N ILE A 109 -28.03 17.59 30.10
CA ILE A 109 -27.84 18.13 28.74
C ILE A 109 -26.65 17.47 28.06
N ALA A 110 -25.52 17.34 28.76
CA ALA A 110 -24.33 16.68 28.24
C ALA A 110 -24.61 15.23 27.82
N GLN A 111 -25.33 14.47 28.65
CA GLN A 111 -25.67 13.08 28.36
C GLN A 111 -26.72 12.94 27.24
N ASP A 112 -27.81 13.72 27.29
CA ASP A 112 -28.95 13.56 26.37
C ASP A 112 -28.71 14.17 24.99
N ARG A 113 -28.04 15.33 24.94
CA ARG A 113 -27.86 16.11 23.71
C ARG A 113 -26.49 15.92 23.09
N MET A 114 -25.44 15.92 23.90
CA MET A 114 -24.06 15.82 23.43
C MET A 114 -23.55 14.36 23.49
N GLN A 115 -24.30 13.46 24.12
CA GLN A 115 -23.91 12.06 24.32
C GLN A 115 -22.56 11.90 25.05
N LEU A 116 -22.23 12.87 25.90
CA LEU A 116 -21.04 12.94 26.73
C LEU A 116 -21.42 12.57 28.17
N LYS A 117 -20.71 11.61 28.76
CA LYS A 117 -20.86 11.36 30.19
C LYS A 117 -19.88 12.25 30.94
N VAL A 118 -20.40 13.07 31.84
CA VAL A 118 -19.63 14.10 32.55
C VAL A 118 -19.74 13.87 34.04
N ASP A 119 -18.61 13.94 34.73
CA ASP A 119 -18.49 13.93 36.18
C ASP A 119 -17.69 15.16 36.62
N LEU A 120 -18.10 15.79 37.73
CA LEU A 120 -17.37 16.90 38.36
C LEU A 120 -16.60 16.37 39.56
N LEU A 121 -15.29 16.50 39.51
CA LEU A 121 -14.39 16.08 40.58
C LEU A 121 -13.92 17.29 41.41
N PRO A 122 -13.52 17.05 42.68
CA PRO A 122 -12.75 18.03 43.45
C PRO A 122 -11.50 18.51 42.70
N PRO A 123 -10.89 19.64 43.11
CA PRO A 123 -9.69 20.19 42.49
C PRO A 123 -8.46 19.37 42.88
N ASP A 124 -8.39 18.13 42.41
CA ASP A 124 -7.22 17.28 42.51
C ASP A 124 -6.27 17.54 41.32
N PRO A 125 -4.94 17.40 41.50
CA PRO A 125 -4.00 17.56 40.40
C PRO A 125 -4.26 16.52 39.30
N LEU A 126 -4.08 16.94 38.05
CA LEU A 126 -4.21 16.04 36.90
C LEU A 126 -3.24 14.85 37.02
N PRO A 127 -3.66 13.64 36.60
CA PRO A 127 -2.77 12.48 36.60
C PRO A 127 -1.53 12.70 35.73
N PRO A 128 -0.43 11.97 35.97
CA PRO A 128 0.70 12.00 35.05
C PRO A 128 0.28 11.54 33.64
N PRO A 129 0.91 12.05 32.57
CA PRO A 129 0.60 11.63 31.21
C PRO A 129 0.75 10.11 31.05
N GLY A 130 -0.31 9.45 30.56
CA GLY A 130 -0.29 8.02 30.26
C GLY A 130 0.65 7.68 29.09
N PRO A 131 1.01 6.40 28.91
CA PRO A 131 1.87 5.98 27.80
C PRO A 131 1.15 6.17 26.47
N LYS A 132 1.70 6.99 25.57
CA LYS A 132 1.07 7.26 24.27
C LYS A 132 1.03 5.99 23.40
N PRO A 133 -0.11 5.65 22.76
CA PRO A 133 -0.15 4.53 21.82
C PRO A 133 0.77 4.79 20.62
N PHE A 134 1.24 3.72 19.97
CA PHE A 134 2.08 3.78 18.76
C PHE A 134 1.45 4.63 17.62
N PHE A 135 0.14 4.86 17.67
CA PHE A 135 -0.63 5.77 16.81
C PHE A 135 -1.36 6.82 17.66
N SER A 136 -0.65 7.86 18.13
CA SER A 136 -1.18 8.92 19.02
C SER A 136 -1.96 10.03 18.31
N ILE A 137 -2.55 9.77 17.14
CA ILE A 137 -3.16 10.82 16.30
C ILE A 137 -4.38 11.46 16.99
N LEU A 138 -5.17 10.64 17.68
CA LEU A 138 -6.30 11.14 18.46
C LEU A 138 -5.84 12.06 19.59
N ASP A 139 -4.78 11.67 20.30
CA ASP A 139 -4.16 12.49 21.36
C ASP A 139 -3.70 13.84 20.79
N GLU A 140 -3.02 13.85 19.65
CA GLU A 140 -2.49 15.07 19.03
C GLU A 140 -3.61 16.02 18.56
N ILE A 141 -4.60 15.51 17.82
CA ILE A 141 -5.69 16.34 17.30
C ILE A 141 -6.59 16.84 18.44
N LEU A 142 -6.93 15.97 19.39
CA LEU A 142 -7.78 16.36 20.52
C LEU A 142 -7.05 17.35 21.44
N SER A 143 -5.76 17.12 21.70
CA SER A 143 -4.92 18.07 22.44
C SER A 143 -4.83 19.43 21.75
N SER A 144 -4.61 19.44 20.43
CA SER A 144 -4.53 20.65 19.64
C SER A 144 -5.85 21.43 19.69
N GLU A 145 -6.98 20.76 19.51
CA GLU A 145 -8.30 21.40 19.56
C GLU A 145 -8.67 21.88 20.96
N ILE A 146 -8.38 21.11 22.03
CA ILE A 146 -8.60 21.54 23.42
C ILE A 146 -7.74 22.77 23.74
N THR A 147 -6.47 22.76 23.36
CA THR A 147 -5.56 23.90 23.55
C THR A 147 -6.10 25.14 22.83
N ARG A 148 -6.60 24.97 21.60
CA ARG A 148 -7.09 26.06 20.76
C ARG A 148 -8.41 26.66 21.25
N GLN A 149 -9.36 25.83 21.71
CA GLN A 149 -10.72 26.26 22.04
C GLN A 149 -10.93 26.51 23.55
N ILE A 150 -10.34 25.70 24.41
CA ILE A 150 -10.56 25.74 25.87
C ILE A 150 -9.41 26.47 26.58
N ASN A 151 -8.16 26.25 26.14
CA ASN A 151 -6.96 26.91 26.69
C ASN A 151 -6.85 26.79 28.24
N ARG A 152 -6.95 25.55 28.74
CA ARG A 152 -6.79 25.18 30.15
C ARG A 152 -5.89 23.94 30.28
N PRO A 153 -5.26 23.68 31.43
CA PRO A 153 -4.58 22.41 31.66
C PRO A 153 -5.54 21.24 31.49
N PHE A 154 -5.15 20.23 30.73
CA PHE A 154 -5.97 19.06 30.44
C PHE A 154 -5.15 17.78 30.47
N TRP A 155 -5.84 16.66 30.63
CA TRP A 155 -5.29 15.32 30.55
C TRP A 155 -6.21 14.44 29.72
N ILE A 156 -5.64 13.61 28.85
CA ILE A 156 -6.40 12.72 27.96
C ILE A 156 -5.91 11.30 28.19
N ASP A 157 -6.85 10.38 28.44
CA ASP A 157 -6.60 8.95 28.33
C ASP A 157 -7.05 8.44 26.97
N THR A 158 -6.08 8.20 26.09
CA THR A 158 -6.30 7.45 24.85
C THR A 158 -5.84 5.99 24.96
N VAL A 159 -5.31 5.61 26.12
CA VAL A 159 -4.59 4.35 26.37
C VAL A 159 -5.57 3.29 26.85
N GLY A 160 -5.89 2.34 25.98
CA GLY A 160 -6.74 1.21 26.33
C GLY A 160 -7.47 0.62 25.13
N ASN A 161 -7.96 -0.62 25.31
CA ASN A 161 -8.85 -1.29 24.35
C ASN A 161 -10.33 -0.92 24.58
N SER A 162 -10.59 0.09 25.44
CA SER A 162 -11.93 0.57 25.75
C SER A 162 -12.43 1.50 24.63
N ASN A 163 -13.73 1.43 24.32
CA ASN A 163 -14.37 2.26 23.29
C ASN A 163 -14.64 3.70 23.78
N ILE A 164 -13.93 4.15 24.82
CA ILE A 164 -14.10 5.42 25.51
C ILE A 164 -12.76 6.13 25.66
N VAL A 165 -12.79 7.44 25.56
CA VAL A 165 -11.68 8.36 25.77
C VAL A 165 -12.05 9.20 26.97
N GLU A 166 -11.14 9.27 27.93
CA GLU A 166 -11.32 10.12 29.09
C GLU A 166 -10.61 11.45 28.84
N VAL A 167 -11.32 12.55 29.02
CA VAL A 167 -10.78 13.91 28.97
C VAL A 167 -11.01 14.55 30.32
N ARG A 168 -9.94 15.01 30.96
CA ARG A 168 -10.01 15.82 32.18
C ARG A 168 -9.56 17.23 31.86
N VAL A 169 -10.36 18.22 32.23
CA VAL A 169 -10.02 19.64 32.09
C VAL A 169 -10.01 20.28 33.47
N GLN A 170 -8.92 20.96 33.79
CA GLN A 170 -8.79 21.71 35.04
C GLN A 170 -9.61 23.01 34.95
N LEU A 171 -10.59 23.16 35.84
CA LEU A 171 -11.32 24.40 36.07
C LEU A 171 -10.75 25.09 37.33
N GLU A 172 -11.27 26.27 37.70
CA GLU A 172 -10.77 27.05 38.84
C GLU A 172 -10.80 26.25 40.15
N ASN A 173 -11.94 25.66 40.49
CA ASN A 173 -12.17 24.98 41.78
C ASN A 173 -12.59 23.51 41.64
N LYS A 174 -12.58 22.96 40.42
CA LYS A 174 -13.06 21.60 40.11
C LYS A 174 -12.30 21.03 38.92
N VAL A 175 -12.39 19.72 38.72
CA VAL A 175 -11.92 19.07 37.49
C VAL A 175 -13.13 18.52 36.74
N LEU A 176 -13.29 18.94 35.48
CA LEU A 176 -14.30 18.40 34.59
C LEU A 176 -13.78 17.10 34.00
N ARG A 177 -14.42 15.97 34.32
CA ARG A 177 -14.12 14.67 33.73
C ARG A 177 -15.18 14.33 32.70
N VAL A 178 -14.77 14.12 31.45
CA VAL A 178 -15.64 13.81 30.33
C VAL A 178 -15.24 12.46 29.74
N PHE A 179 -16.22 11.57 29.56
CA PHE A 179 -16.07 10.34 28.81
C PHE A 179 -16.69 10.50 27.44
N VAL A 180 -15.86 10.41 26.41
CA VAL A 180 -16.24 10.50 25.00
C VAL A 180 -16.18 9.11 24.38
N ARG A 181 -17.16 8.72 23.56
CA ARG A 181 -17.04 7.47 22.79
C ARG A 181 -16.00 7.64 21.67
N ARG A 182 -15.14 6.64 21.45
CA ARG A 182 -14.08 6.73 20.43
C ARG A 182 -14.65 6.97 19.02
N SER A 183 -15.85 6.48 18.71
CA SER A 183 -16.55 6.77 17.44
C SER A 183 -17.02 8.22 17.27
N GLN A 184 -17.17 8.99 18.35
CA GLN A 184 -17.50 10.42 18.31
C GLN A 184 -16.27 11.31 18.14
N ALA A 185 -15.09 10.83 18.54
CA ALA A 185 -13.82 11.56 18.43
C ALA A 185 -12.94 11.07 17.27
N TYR A 186 -13.15 9.86 16.75
CA TYR A 186 -12.38 9.23 15.68
C TYR A 186 -13.23 8.31 14.80
N ALA A 187 -12.86 8.19 13.52
CA ALA A 187 -13.52 7.31 12.57
C ALA A 187 -13.15 5.82 12.80
N SER A 188 -13.92 5.14 13.67
CA SER A 188 -13.65 3.75 14.07
C SER A 188 -13.60 2.78 12.89
N ASN A 189 -14.32 3.03 11.79
CA ASN A 189 -14.54 2.04 10.72
C ASN A 189 -13.40 1.93 9.69
N THR A 190 -12.32 2.69 9.88
CA THR A 190 -11.12 2.67 9.03
C THR A 190 -10.55 1.26 8.85
N HIS A 191 -10.50 0.48 9.93
CA HIS A 191 -9.97 -0.89 9.90
C HIS A 191 -10.80 -1.83 9.02
N ILE A 192 -12.13 -1.68 9.00
CA ILE A 192 -13.03 -2.50 8.17
C ILE A 192 -12.67 -2.31 6.69
N PHE A 193 -12.49 -1.06 6.27
CA PHE A 193 -12.11 -0.75 4.89
C PHE A 193 -10.74 -1.35 4.52
N LEU A 194 -9.73 -1.23 5.39
CA LEU A 194 -8.41 -1.82 5.17
C LEU A 194 -8.46 -3.34 5.07
N ILE A 195 -9.25 -4.00 5.93
CA ILE A 195 -9.47 -5.45 5.88
C ILE A 195 -10.10 -5.85 4.54
N TRP A 196 -11.14 -5.14 4.09
CA TRP A 196 -11.76 -5.42 2.78
C TRP A 196 -10.82 -5.16 1.61
N MET A 197 -10.02 -4.09 1.66
CA MET A 197 -9.02 -3.79 0.62
C MET A 197 -7.96 -4.89 0.52
N VAL A 198 -7.40 -5.30 1.66
CA VAL A 198 -6.38 -6.36 1.69
C VAL A 198 -7.01 -7.71 1.34
N GLY A 199 -8.20 -8.01 1.86
CA GLY A 199 -8.93 -9.24 1.61
C GLY A 199 -9.27 -9.43 0.14
N THR A 200 -9.82 -8.41 -0.52
CA THR A 200 -10.13 -8.48 -1.96
C THR A 200 -8.88 -8.66 -2.81
N SER A 201 -7.78 -7.98 -2.50
CA SER A 201 -6.50 -8.17 -3.19
C SER A 201 -5.94 -9.59 -3.00
N LEU A 202 -6.00 -10.13 -1.77
CA LEU A 202 -5.58 -11.50 -1.49
C LEU A 202 -6.39 -12.51 -2.30
N VAL A 203 -7.70 -12.31 -2.43
CA VAL A 203 -8.56 -13.15 -3.28
C VAL A 203 -8.10 -13.08 -4.74
N LEU A 204 -7.85 -11.89 -5.26
CA LEU A 204 -7.35 -11.71 -6.63
C LEU A 204 -5.98 -12.39 -6.83
N LEU A 205 -5.05 -12.25 -5.88
CA LEU A 205 -3.76 -12.92 -5.93
C LEU A 205 -3.89 -14.44 -5.84
N MET A 206 -4.80 -14.93 -4.99
CA MET A 206 -5.06 -16.37 -4.84
C MET A 206 -5.57 -16.99 -6.14
N ILE A 207 -6.33 -16.24 -6.95
CA ILE A 207 -6.78 -16.67 -8.28
C ILE A 207 -5.67 -16.47 -9.34
N ALA A 208 -4.97 -15.34 -9.31
CA ALA A 208 -3.97 -14.98 -10.31
C ALA A 208 -2.72 -15.86 -10.28
N ILE A 209 -2.24 -16.24 -9.10
CA ILE A 209 -0.99 -17.02 -8.94
C ILE A 209 -1.12 -18.42 -9.57
N PRO A 210 -2.16 -19.23 -9.27
CA PRO A 210 -2.38 -20.51 -9.95
C PRO A 210 -2.56 -20.36 -11.46
N PHE A 211 -3.28 -19.33 -11.92
CA PHE A 211 -3.48 -19.07 -13.33
C PHE A 211 -2.16 -18.80 -14.06
N LEU A 212 -1.29 -17.97 -13.46
CA LEU A 212 0.04 -17.67 -13.97
C LEU A 212 0.95 -18.90 -13.94
N ARG A 213 0.88 -19.72 -12.89
CA ARG A 213 1.59 -21.00 -12.80
C ARG A 213 1.17 -21.96 -13.91
N ASN A 214 -0.12 -22.04 -14.20
CA ASN A 214 -0.65 -22.90 -15.25
C ASN A 214 -0.22 -22.45 -16.66
N GLN A 215 -0.09 -21.15 -16.89
CA GLN A 215 0.36 -20.60 -18.19
C GLN A 215 1.87 -20.75 -18.41
N ILE A 216 2.68 -20.55 -17.38
CA ILE A 216 4.15 -20.52 -17.51
C ILE A 216 4.75 -21.92 -17.51
N ARG A 217 4.18 -22.85 -16.76
CA ARG A 217 4.74 -24.21 -16.61
C ARG A 217 4.95 -24.92 -17.96
N PRO A 218 4.01 -24.91 -18.93
CA PRO A 218 4.22 -25.53 -20.23
C PRO A 218 5.39 -24.95 -21.03
N ILE A 219 5.60 -23.62 -20.96
CA ILE A 219 6.71 -22.93 -21.62
C ILE A 219 8.04 -23.41 -21.04
N LEU A 220 8.14 -23.49 -19.71
CA LEU A 220 9.34 -24.00 -19.03
C LEU A 220 9.61 -25.45 -19.40
N THR A 221 8.58 -26.31 -19.45
CA THR A 221 8.77 -27.72 -19.85
C THR A 221 9.19 -27.89 -21.30
N LEU A 222 8.75 -27.00 -22.20
CA LEU A 222 9.19 -26.98 -23.59
C LEU A 222 10.66 -26.57 -23.70
N ALA A 223 11.06 -25.52 -22.96
CA ALA A 223 12.45 -25.08 -22.92
C ALA A 223 13.38 -26.19 -22.38
N GLU A 224 12.98 -26.87 -21.31
CA GLU A 224 13.72 -27.99 -20.74
C GLU A 224 13.82 -29.18 -21.70
N ALA A 225 12.75 -29.53 -22.42
CA ALA A 225 12.76 -30.59 -23.42
C ALA A 225 13.65 -30.25 -24.64
N ALA A 226 13.69 -28.99 -25.04
CA ALA A 226 14.59 -28.52 -26.10
C ALA A 226 16.06 -28.58 -25.66
N GLU A 227 16.36 -28.14 -24.43
CA GLU A 227 17.70 -28.20 -23.86
C GLU A 227 18.19 -29.65 -23.68
N SER A 228 17.32 -30.56 -23.24
CA SER A 228 17.68 -31.97 -23.10
C SER A 228 18.00 -32.61 -24.44
N PHE A 229 17.19 -32.32 -25.47
CA PHE A 229 17.43 -32.81 -26.83
C PHE A 229 18.76 -32.29 -27.39
N GLY A 230 19.06 -31.00 -27.20
CA GLY A 230 20.35 -30.42 -27.61
C GLY A 230 21.57 -31.05 -26.92
N LYS A 231 21.38 -31.66 -25.74
CA LYS A 231 22.42 -32.40 -25.01
C LYS A 231 22.44 -33.90 -25.33
N GLY A 232 21.67 -34.36 -26.31
CA GLY A 232 21.54 -35.79 -26.65
C GLY A 232 20.86 -36.63 -25.57
N ARG A 233 20.16 -36.00 -24.61
CA ARG A 233 19.46 -36.70 -23.53
C ARG A 233 18.06 -37.08 -23.98
N PRO A 234 17.51 -38.21 -23.47
CA PRO A 234 16.15 -38.61 -23.79
C PRO A 234 15.15 -37.54 -23.33
N LYS A 235 14.04 -37.45 -24.07
CA LYS A 235 12.94 -36.53 -23.78
C LYS A 235 12.49 -36.67 -22.32
N PRO A 236 12.27 -35.56 -21.58
CA PRO A 236 11.73 -35.62 -20.23
C PRO A 236 10.39 -36.37 -20.23
N ARG A 237 10.22 -37.28 -19.25
CA ARG A 237 9.03 -38.15 -19.15
C ARG A 237 7.71 -37.38 -19.14
N ASP A 238 7.74 -36.17 -18.57
CA ASP A 238 6.55 -35.34 -18.38
C ASP A 238 6.23 -34.41 -19.56
N PHE A 239 7.09 -34.35 -20.58
CA PHE A 239 6.89 -33.43 -21.70
C PHE A 239 5.80 -33.94 -22.67
N ARG A 240 4.70 -33.19 -22.70
CA ARG A 240 3.63 -33.27 -23.69
C ARG A 240 3.23 -31.84 -24.07
N PRO A 241 2.82 -31.56 -25.32
CA PRO A 241 2.28 -30.25 -25.70
C PRO A 241 1.00 -29.95 -24.91
N ARG A 242 1.06 -28.94 -24.02
CA ARG A 242 -0.04 -28.51 -23.15
C ARG A 242 -0.01 -26.98 -23.02
N GLY A 243 -1.05 -26.39 -22.46
CA GLY A 243 -1.15 -24.95 -22.23
C GLY A 243 -1.85 -24.20 -23.35
N ALA A 244 -1.51 -22.91 -23.50
CA ALA A 244 -2.03 -22.04 -24.54
C ALA A 244 -1.79 -22.62 -25.95
N GLU A 245 -2.63 -22.24 -26.90
CA GLU A 245 -2.63 -22.80 -28.25
C GLU A 245 -1.29 -22.61 -28.95
N GLU A 246 -0.67 -21.45 -28.77
CA GLU A 246 0.64 -21.09 -29.32
C GLU A 246 1.74 -21.99 -28.76
N VAL A 247 1.70 -22.27 -27.45
CA VAL A 247 2.67 -23.13 -26.77
C VAL A 247 2.48 -24.59 -27.19
N ARG A 248 1.23 -25.05 -27.34
CA ARG A 248 0.92 -26.37 -27.88
C ARG A 248 1.43 -26.53 -29.31
N ARG A 249 1.15 -25.56 -30.18
CA ARG A 249 1.61 -25.55 -31.57
C ARG A 249 3.13 -25.59 -31.66
N ALA A 250 3.83 -24.79 -30.84
CA ALA A 250 5.28 -24.83 -30.75
C ALA A 250 5.79 -26.19 -30.25
N GLY A 251 5.12 -26.78 -29.25
CA GLY A 251 5.44 -28.11 -28.76
C GLY A 251 5.30 -29.21 -29.80
N PHE A 252 4.25 -29.16 -30.63
CA PHE A 252 4.08 -30.10 -31.75
C PHE A 252 5.16 -29.92 -32.82
N ALA A 253 5.44 -28.68 -33.21
CA ALA A 253 6.50 -28.38 -34.18
C ALA A 253 7.87 -28.87 -33.69
N PHE A 254 8.17 -28.69 -32.40
CA PHE A 254 9.40 -29.21 -31.78
C PHE A 254 9.49 -30.75 -31.85
N ILE A 255 8.39 -31.46 -31.57
CA ILE A 255 8.37 -32.93 -31.67
C ILE A 255 8.62 -33.39 -33.10
N GLN A 256 7.96 -32.77 -34.08
CA GLN A 256 8.15 -33.11 -35.50
C GLN A 256 9.59 -32.86 -35.96
N MET A 257 10.19 -31.74 -35.53
CA MET A 257 11.59 -31.43 -35.82
C MET A 257 12.53 -32.47 -35.22
N ARG A 258 12.31 -32.86 -33.96
CA ARG A 258 13.09 -33.89 -33.27
C ARG A 258 13.07 -35.22 -34.01
N GLU A 259 11.87 -35.71 -34.36
CA GLU A 259 11.72 -36.98 -35.09
C GLU A 259 12.41 -36.94 -36.46
N ARG A 260 12.35 -35.81 -37.16
CA ARG A 260 13.05 -35.63 -38.43
C ARG A 260 14.58 -35.75 -38.26
N ILE A 261 15.13 -35.12 -37.22
CA ILE A 261 16.57 -35.15 -36.94
C ILE A 261 17.02 -36.55 -36.50
N GLU A 262 16.26 -37.21 -35.62
CA GLU A 262 16.56 -38.57 -35.17
C GLU A 262 16.62 -39.54 -36.36
N ARG A 263 15.64 -39.49 -37.27
CA ARG A 263 15.65 -40.30 -38.51
C ARG A 263 16.85 -40.01 -39.42
N GLN A 264 17.22 -38.73 -39.57
CA GLN A 264 18.38 -38.35 -40.38
C GLN A 264 19.70 -38.87 -39.79
N LEU A 265 19.81 -38.90 -38.46
CA LEU A 265 20.96 -39.49 -37.76
C LEU A 265 21.00 -41.00 -37.96
N GLU A 266 19.89 -41.69 -37.75
CA GLU A 266 19.78 -43.15 -37.95
C GLU A 266 20.15 -43.57 -39.38
N GLN A 267 19.65 -42.85 -40.39
CA GLN A 267 19.99 -43.11 -41.79
C GLN A 267 21.49 -42.93 -42.09
N ARG A 268 22.12 -41.89 -41.52
CA ARG A 268 23.57 -41.67 -41.68
C ARG A 268 24.37 -42.76 -40.99
N THR A 269 23.99 -43.16 -39.77
CA THR A 269 24.68 -44.23 -39.04
C THR A 269 24.53 -45.58 -39.74
N ALA A 270 23.34 -45.90 -40.27
CA ALA A 270 23.11 -47.13 -41.02
C ALA A 270 23.94 -47.18 -42.31
N MET A 271 24.01 -46.07 -43.06
CA MET A 271 24.86 -45.97 -44.26
C MET A 271 26.33 -46.20 -43.93
N LEU A 272 26.85 -45.54 -42.89
CA LEU A 272 28.26 -45.69 -42.47
C LEU A 272 28.57 -47.11 -42.00
N SER A 273 27.64 -47.76 -41.28
CA SER A 273 27.79 -49.15 -40.88
C SER A 273 27.76 -50.11 -42.07
N GLY A 274 26.92 -49.84 -43.07
CA GLY A 274 26.85 -50.64 -44.31
C GLY A 274 28.14 -50.54 -45.14
N VAL A 275 28.67 -49.34 -45.33
CA VAL A 275 29.94 -49.12 -46.06
C VAL A 275 31.12 -49.76 -45.32
N SER A 276 31.15 -49.69 -43.99
CA SER A 276 32.21 -50.35 -43.21
C SER A 276 32.12 -51.88 -43.24
N HIS A 277 30.95 -52.44 -43.55
CA HIS A 277 30.77 -53.88 -43.73
C HIS A 277 31.35 -54.32 -45.07
N ASP A 278 31.01 -53.61 -46.15
CA ASP A 278 31.51 -53.90 -47.51
C ASP A 278 33.04 -53.77 -47.63
N LEU A 279 33.67 -52.88 -46.86
CA LEU A 279 35.14 -52.72 -46.86
C LEU A 279 35.91 -53.83 -46.12
N ARG A 280 35.22 -54.66 -45.31
CA ARG A 280 35.85 -55.72 -44.51
C ARG A 280 35.77 -57.10 -45.16
N THR A 281 34.82 -57.28 -46.07
CA THR A 281 34.70 -58.45 -46.97
C THR A 281 35.64 -58.35 -48.15
#